data_AF-A0A812KGI0-F1
#
_entry.id   AF-A0A812KGI0-F1
#
_cell.length_a   1.000
_cell.length_b   1.000
_cell.length_c   1.000
_cell.angle_alpha   90.00
_cell.angle_beta   90.00
_cell.angle_gamma   90.00
#
_symmetry.space_group_name_H-M   'P 1'
#
loop_
_entity.id
_entity.type
_entity.pdbx_description
1 polymer ?
#
loop_
_entity_poly.entity_id
_entity_poly.type
_entity_poly.pdbx_seq_one_letter_code
_entity_poly.pdbx_strand_id
1 'polypeptide(L)'
;MVRAYLPEEDFKAMPYWQQWDEVVKMIFEVGGLPALPATMMHLVWNLLQMGLWYATARAFPSADGFYFGFLRNALMGHFLFEFLSWTGTYSGPLMGNINPPFPWTRMRFIRGTIKEPFFQCLGYKRTWLDVLVCSSVVPIMIFLLVTPDAGVWEALWPACVWTLFILDYSCYTGFFGAWHGPVSLIFGSRAFFGPQGTNAGLQLVLVMTWIGSGVAKHGDWFVVNFAAEWVLPYIFAGSRFWQKLIYKDIPGGDCTPTRLAVILGYMAAILEWGGPLFLLFAPFCGSSQASLAFIGLGLMVLMHIYIIVHLPFIDVFAINLIPVLWSIYCFWMTSVGFDYADLWQMPTPLKLCFVGFALQTVYGQIYTDQVCYQNCYRFWSGNFSFSWFLMTDSAIEKMKSRVISTAVFPPSEDLKASGLMAEWECDFFAYFAVGMLWSIMPSQRLLPLMVHEVRCPKTEMRKRWFRVQGLGFGKPFGGGRGEGRGNILLRASTSPTIDTTISLRFQEHLQSF
;
A
#
# COMPACT_ATOMS: atom_id res chain seq x y z
N MET A 1 5.05 20.82 11.99
CA MET A 1 5.76 22.07 11.63
C MET A 1 7.04 22.11 12.44
N VAL A 2 8.18 21.81 11.82
CA VAL A 2 9.49 21.94 12.46
C VAL A 2 9.92 23.37 12.19
N ARG A 3 10.08 24.20 13.22
CA ARG A 3 10.70 25.52 13.05
C ARG A 3 12.10 25.27 12.52
N ALA A 4 12.39 25.77 11.33
CA ALA A 4 13.75 25.78 10.83
C ALA A 4 14.65 26.48 11.86
N TYR A 5 15.82 25.88 12.13
CA TYR A 5 16.88 26.54 12.91
C TYR A 5 17.51 27.72 12.15
N LEU A 6 17.12 27.91 10.88
CA LEU A 6 17.52 29.01 10.02
C LEU A 6 16.44 30.10 10.01
N PRO A 7 16.82 31.39 10.19
CA PRO A 7 15.94 32.51 9.90
C PRO A 7 15.36 32.42 8.49
N GLU A 8 14.08 32.77 8.35
CA GLU A 8 13.34 32.64 7.07
C GLU A 8 14.04 33.39 5.92
N GLU A 9 14.61 34.55 6.19
CA GLU A 9 15.35 35.34 5.19
C GLU A 9 16.61 34.63 4.71
N ASP A 10 17.35 33.99 5.62
CA ASP A 10 18.57 33.24 5.28
C ASP A 10 18.22 32.00 4.46
N PHE A 11 17.13 31.31 4.80
CA PHE A 11 16.64 30.17 4.03
C PHE A 11 16.19 30.60 2.63
N LYS A 12 15.40 31.68 2.52
CA LYS A 12 14.92 32.21 1.22
C LYS A 12 16.06 32.74 0.35
N ALA A 13 17.14 33.25 0.93
CA ALA A 13 18.32 33.73 0.22
C ALA A 13 19.17 32.60 -0.38
N MET A 14 19.01 31.36 0.07
CA MET A 14 19.71 30.22 -0.50
C MET A 14 19.20 29.90 -1.91
N PRO A 15 20.07 29.46 -2.84
CA PRO A 15 19.64 28.78 -4.05
C PRO A 15 18.70 27.62 -3.73
N TYR A 16 17.68 27.40 -4.59
CA TYR A 16 16.64 26.38 -4.41
C TYR A 16 17.17 24.99 -3.98
N TRP A 17 18.30 24.55 -4.54
CA TRP A 17 18.90 23.26 -4.20
C TRP A 17 19.55 23.23 -2.80
N GLN A 18 20.11 24.35 -2.34
CA GLN A 18 20.61 24.46 -0.97
C GLN A 18 19.47 24.54 0.05
N GLN A 19 18.36 25.19 -0.30
CA GLN A 19 17.13 25.14 0.51
C GLN A 19 16.67 23.69 0.73
N TRP A 20 16.69 22.88 -0.33
CA TRP A 20 16.37 21.45 -0.26
C TRP A 20 17.36 20.65 0.60
N ASP A 21 18.66 20.87 0.44
CA ASP A 21 19.67 20.22 1.26
C ASP A 21 19.49 20.55 2.75
N GLU A 22 19.18 21.81 3.09
CA GLU A 22 18.89 22.21 4.47
C GLU A 22 17.58 21.62 4.99
N VAL A 23 16.54 21.49 4.16
CA VAL A 23 15.31 20.76 4.53
C VAL A 23 15.61 19.29 4.80
N VAL A 24 16.42 18.64 3.96
CA VAL A 24 16.81 17.24 4.14
C VAL A 24 17.67 17.07 5.39
N LYS A 25 18.66 17.94 5.62
CA LYS A 25 19.44 17.96 6.87
C LYS A 25 18.56 18.17 8.08
N MET A 26 17.63 19.12 8.05
CA MET A 26 16.65 19.32 9.12
C MET A 26 15.77 18.09 9.32
N ILE A 27 15.32 17.41 8.27
CA ILE A 27 14.58 16.15 8.39
C ILE A 27 15.44 15.07 9.04
N PHE A 28 16.74 15.00 8.76
CA PHE A 28 17.66 14.05 9.41
C PHE A 28 17.99 14.43 10.87
N GLU A 29 18.20 15.70 11.16
CA GLU A 29 18.54 16.21 12.51
C GLU A 29 17.31 16.22 13.43
N VAL A 30 16.15 16.59 12.91
CA VAL A 30 14.87 16.58 13.62
C VAL A 30 14.24 15.18 13.57
N GLY A 31 14.50 14.38 12.56
CA GLY A 31 14.07 12.98 12.51
C GLY A 31 14.70 12.11 13.59
N GLY A 32 15.82 12.51 14.20
CA GLY A 32 16.47 11.77 15.28
C GLY A 32 15.85 11.93 16.67
N LEU A 33 15.39 13.14 17.05
CA LEU A 33 15.01 13.46 18.44
C LEU A 33 13.49 13.38 18.72
N PRO A 34 12.59 14.07 17.98
CA PRO A 34 11.14 13.90 18.14
C PRO A 34 10.55 12.60 17.59
N ALA A 35 11.28 11.83 16.76
CA ALA A 35 10.81 10.51 16.31
C ALA A 35 10.82 9.47 17.43
N LEU A 36 11.72 9.59 18.42
CA LEU A 36 11.81 8.63 19.53
C LEU A 36 10.59 8.69 20.47
N PRO A 37 10.14 9.87 20.97
CA PRO A 37 8.89 9.96 21.72
C PRO A 37 7.66 9.48 20.95
N ALA A 38 7.56 9.81 19.65
CA ALA A 38 6.48 9.31 18.80
C ALA A 38 6.55 7.78 18.64
N THR A 39 7.74 7.23 18.37
CA THR A 39 7.99 5.79 18.30
C THR A 39 7.63 5.08 19.61
N MET A 40 8.02 5.65 20.75
CA MET A 40 7.70 5.11 22.08
C MET A 40 6.21 5.20 22.39
N MET A 41 5.55 6.30 22.05
CA MET A 41 4.11 6.44 22.18
C MET A 41 3.37 5.39 21.33
N HIS A 42 3.79 5.18 20.08
CA HIS A 42 3.23 4.15 19.21
C HIS A 42 3.47 2.74 19.75
N LEU A 43 4.66 2.45 20.28
CA LEU A 43 4.96 1.17 20.90
C LEU A 43 4.05 0.92 22.12
N VAL A 44 3.97 1.89 23.04
CA VAL A 44 3.10 1.81 24.21
C VAL A 44 1.64 1.63 23.79
N TRP A 45 1.18 2.37 22.79
CA TRP A 45 -0.17 2.27 22.26
C TRP A 45 -0.48 0.89 21.67
N ASN A 46 0.43 0.33 20.88
CA ASN A 46 0.31 -1.02 20.35
C ASN A 46 0.30 -2.08 21.45
N LEU A 47 1.15 -1.94 22.48
CA LEU A 47 1.15 -2.84 23.64
C LEU A 47 -0.16 -2.74 24.44
N LEU A 48 -0.72 -1.54 24.59
CA LEU A 48 -2.02 -1.33 25.22
C LEU A 48 -3.15 -1.98 24.41
N GLN A 49 -3.13 -1.86 23.09
CA GLN A 49 -4.09 -2.55 22.22
C GLN A 49 -4.01 -4.07 22.39
N MET A 50 -2.80 -4.63 22.35
CA MET A 50 -2.56 -6.06 22.58
C MET A 50 -3.05 -6.51 23.96
N GLY A 51 -2.76 -5.71 25.00
CA GLY A 51 -3.24 -5.95 26.35
C GLY A 51 -4.77 -5.91 26.45
N LEU A 52 -5.41 -4.97 25.74
CA LEU A 52 -6.86 -4.87 25.65
C LEU A 52 -7.45 -6.10 24.96
N TRP A 53 -6.93 -6.51 23.80
CA TRP A 53 -7.42 -7.69 23.08
C TRP A 53 -7.26 -8.97 23.91
N TYR A 54 -6.13 -9.10 24.61
CA TYR A 54 -5.88 -10.20 25.54
C TYR A 54 -6.89 -10.19 26.70
N ALA A 55 -7.10 -9.04 27.34
CA ALA A 55 -8.04 -8.88 28.44
C ALA A 55 -9.48 -9.17 27.99
N THR A 56 -9.90 -8.68 26.81
CA THR A 56 -11.21 -8.96 26.23
C THR A 56 -11.37 -10.45 25.95
N ALA A 57 -10.38 -11.13 25.37
CA ALA A 57 -10.43 -12.57 25.12
C ALA A 57 -10.46 -13.42 26.41
N ARG A 58 -9.90 -12.90 27.51
CA ARG A 58 -10.00 -13.54 28.84
C ARG A 58 -11.36 -13.32 29.49
N ALA A 59 -11.90 -12.10 29.38
CA ALA A 59 -13.19 -11.74 29.95
C ALA A 59 -14.36 -12.39 29.20
N PHE A 60 -14.22 -12.51 27.88
CA PHE A 60 -15.20 -13.08 26.97
C PHE A 60 -14.55 -14.22 26.17
N PRO A 61 -14.44 -15.43 26.75
CA PRO A 61 -13.79 -16.55 26.11
C PRO A 61 -14.63 -17.07 24.93
N SER A 62 -13.96 -17.38 23.81
CA SER A 62 -14.57 -18.05 22.65
C SER A 62 -14.68 -19.56 22.88
N ALA A 63 -15.77 -20.15 22.36
CA ALA A 63 -15.94 -21.60 22.33
C ALA A 63 -14.85 -22.34 21.54
N ASP A 64 -14.21 -21.69 20.55
CA ASP A 64 -13.09 -22.26 19.77
C ASP A 64 -11.75 -22.22 20.51
N GLY A 65 -11.75 -21.76 21.76
CA GLY A 65 -10.59 -21.68 22.62
C GLY A 65 -9.94 -20.30 22.65
N PHE A 66 -9.04 -20.15 23.62
CA PHE A 66 -8.45 -18.85 23.96
C PHE A 66 -7.69 -18.21 22.79
N TYR A 67 -6.84 -18.96 22.09
CA TYR A 67 -6.01 -18.42 21.02
C TYR A 67 -6.84 -17.92 19.83
N PHE A 68 -7.89 -18.65 19.45
CA PHE A 68 -8.80 -18.21 18.39
C PHE A 68 -9.52 -16.92 18.80
N GLY A 69 -10.12 -16.90 19.99
CA GLY A 69 -10.81 -15.71 20.51
C GLY A 69 -9.90 -14.49 20.60
N PHE A 70 -8.67 -14.68 21.07
CA PHE A 70 -7.65 -13.62 21.12
C PHE A 70 -7.32 -13.06 19.74
N LEU A 71 -7.04 -13.92 18.75
CA LEU A 71 -6.65 -13.49 17.41
C LEU A 71 -7.81 -12.90 16.61
N ARG A 72 -9.04 -13.41 16.81
CA ARG A 72 -10.28 -12.81 16.29
C ARG A 72 -10.47 -11.40 16.86
N ASN A 73 -10.32 -11.25 18.17
CA ASN A 73 -10.45 -9.95 18.82
C ASN A 73 -9.34 -8.99 18.38
N ALA A 74 -8.12 -9.48 18.13
CA ALA A 74 -7.05 -8.67 17.56
C ALA A 74 -7.40 -8.13 16.16
N LEU A 75 -8.00 -8.95 15.29
CA LEU A 75 -8.44 -8.51 13.96
C LEU A 75 -9.58 -7.49 14.01
N MET A 76 -10.62 -7.76 14.81
CA MET A 76 -11.77 -6.86 14.94
C MET A 76 -11.38 -5.56 15.65
N GLY A 77 -10.52 -5.66 16.66
CA GLY A 77 -9.94 -4.53 17.36
C GLY A 77 -9.10 -3.69 16.41
N HIS A 78 -8.20 -4.30 15.65
CA HIS A 78 -7.44 -3.60 14.62
C HIS A 78 -8.35 -2.85 13.64
N PHE A 79 -9.37 -3.52 13.09
CA PHE A 79 -10.33 -2.87 12.20
C PHE A 79 -11.01 -1.65 12.84
N LEU A 80 -11.47 -1.77 14.08
CA LEU A 80 -12.10 -0.67 14.82
C LEU A 80 -11.13 0.49 15.06
N PHE A 81 -9.90 0.20 15.47
CA PHE A 81 -8.89 1.22 15.74
C PHE A 81 -8.46 1.93 14.45
N GLU A 82 -8.29 1.20 13.34
CA GLU A 82 -8.05 1.76 12.00
C GLU A 82 -9.24 2.62 11.54
N PHE A 83 -10.48 2.14 11.72
CA PHE A 83 -11.68 2.91 11.40
C PHE A 83 -11.78 4.21 12.21
N LEU A 84 -11.31 4.23 13.45
CA LEU A 84 -11.25 5.45 14.26
C LEU A 84 -9.97 6.28 14.01
N SER A 85 -9.05 5.78 13.20
CA SER A 85 -7.70 6.30 12.95
C SER A 85 -6.82 6.38 14.21
N TRP A 86 -7.12 5.54 15.20
CA TRP A 86 -6.41 5.46 16.47
C TRP A 86 -5.04 4.79 16.33
N THR A 87 -4.81 4.02 15.28
CA THR A 87 -3.49 3.43 14.96
C THR A 87 -2.50 4.45 14.39
N GLY A 88 -2.98 5.63 13.96
CA GLY A 88 -2.13 6.69 13.41
C GLY A 88 -2.20 6.84 11.89
N THR A 89 -2.63 5.80 11.19
CA THR A 89 -2.65 5.69 9.72
C THR A 89 -3.73 6.56 9.08
N TYR A 90 -3.45 7.06 7.86
CA TYR A 90 -4.32 7.76 6.88
C TYR A 90 -5.15 8.97 7.35
N SER A 91 -5.64 8.99 8.59
CA SER A 91 -6.39 10.06 9.23
C SER A 91 -6.05 10.28 10.71
N GLY A 92 -5.04 9.58 11.24
CA GLY A 92 -4.61 9.65 12.64
C GLY A 92 -3.40 10.56 12.91
N PRO A 93 -2.80 10.47 14.11
CA PRO A 93 -1.68 11.31 14.57
C PRO A 93 -0.47 11.39 13.65
N LEU A 94 -0.21 10.35 12.85
CA LEU A 94 0.93 10.31 11.93
C LEU A 94 0.79 11.24 10.74
N MET A 95 -0.44 11.68 10.51
CA MET A 95 -0.80 12.63 9.48
C MET A 95 -0.79 14.07 10.02
N GLY A 96 -0.31 14.26 11.25
CA GLY A 96 -0.38 15.54 11.97
C GLY A 96 -1.71 15.78 12.70
N ASN A 97 -2.66 14.83 12.64
CA ASN A 97 -3.93 14.93 13.36
C ASN A 97 -3.78 14.50 14.82
N ILE A 98 -3.26 15.38 15.66
CA ILE A 98 -2.92 15.05 17.06
C ILE A 98 -4.11 15.09 18.03
N ASN A 99 -5.24 15.71 17.64
CA ASN A 99 -6.37 15.95 18.54
C ASN A 99 -7.54 14.98 18.26
N PRO A 100 -7.82 14.00 19.14
CA PRO A 100 -9.03 13.18 19.04
C PRO A 100 -10.30 13.95 19.46
N PRO A 101 -11.48 13.69 18.83
CA PRO A 101 -11.68 12.86 17.66
C PRO A 101 -10.99 13.47 16.44
N PHE A 102 -10.17 12.67 15.74
CA PHE A 102 -9.32 13.18 14.67
C PHE A 102 -10.16 13.89 13.61
N PRO A 103 -9.80 15.10 13.17
CA PRO A 103 -10.63 15.92 12.29
C PRO A 103 -11.13 15.16 11.06
N TRP A 104 -10.31 14.31 10.46
CA TRP A 104 -10.66 13.54 9.27
C TRP A 104 -11.56 12.34 9.59
N THR A 105 -11.35 11.67 10.73
CA THR A 105 -12.29 10.65 11.22
C THR A 105 -13.68 11.26 11.43
N ARG A 106 -13.75 12.48 12.00
CA ARG A 106 -15.02 13.18 12.29
C ARG A 106 -15.86 13.41 11.03
N MET A 107 -15.26 13.64 9.88
CA MET A 107 -15.99 13.89 8.63
C MET A 107 -16.93 12.76 8.24
N ARG A 108 -16.58 11.51 8.58
CA ARG A 108 -17.38 10.32 8.28
C ARG A 108 -18.76 10.35 8.95
N PHE A 109 -18.89 11.12 10.02
CA PHE A 109 -20.11 11.25 10.81
C PHE A 109 -20.89 12.55 10.53
N ILE A 110 -20.46 13.35 9.54
CA ILE A 110 -21.09 14.63 9.19
C ILE A 110 -21.67 14.53 7.77
N ARG A 111 -22.97 14.78 7.66
CA ARG A 111 -23.67 14.87 6.37
C ARG A 111 -23.10 16.03 5.54
N GLY A 112 -22.98 15.82 4.23
CA GLY A 112 -22.51 16.84 3.27
C GLY A 112 -21.00 16.87 3.06
N THR A 113 -20.23 16.15 3.90
CA THR A 113 -18.79 15.95 3.70
C THR A 113 -18.50 15.08 2.48
N ILE A 114 -17.24 15.10 2.01
CA ILE A 114 -16.82 14.40 0.80
C ILE A 114 -16.56 12.91 1.06
N LYS A 115 -17.06 12.05 0.17
CA LYS A 115 -16.77 10.62 0.09
C LYS A 115 -16.40 10.22 -1.33
N GLU A 116 -15.70 9.10 -1.48
CA GLU A 116 -15.43 8.48 -2.77
C GLU A 116 -16.21 7.16 -2.86
N PRO A 117 -17.41 7.13 -3.47
CA PRO A 117 -18.15 5.89 -3.60
C PRO A 117 -17.53 5.00 -4.69
N PHE A 118 -17.71 3.68 -4.58
CA PHE A 118 -17.29 2.76 -5.64
C PHE A 118 -18.07 3.01 -6.95
N PHE A 119 -19.37 3.28 -6.83
CA PHE A 119 -20.23 3.65 -7.95
C PHE A 119 -20.48 5.16 -7.96
N GLN A 120 -20.07 5.83 -9.04
CA GLN A 120 -20.20 7.29 -9.18
C GLN A 120 -21.64 7.80 -9.05
N CYS A 121 -22.65 6.98 -9.36
CA CYS A 121 -24.06 7.34 -9.24
C CYS A 121 -24.52 7.57 -7.79
N LEU A 122 -23.74 7.15 -6.78
CA LEU A 122 -24.04 7.34 -5.36
C LEU A 122 -23.67 8.74 -4.84
N GLY A 123 -23.02 9.57 -5.68
CA GLY A 123 -22.63 10.93 -5.38
C GLY A 123 -21.45 11.06 -4.42
N TYR A 124 -20.76 12.21 -4.49
CA TYR A 124 -19.54 12.48 -3.71
C TYR A 124 -19.78 13.12 -2.35
N LYS A 125 -21.03 13.41 -1.99
CA LYS A 125 -21.40 13.99 -0.69
C LYS A 125 -22.03 12.93 0.20
N ARG A 126 -21.61 12.85 1.46
CA ARG A 126 -22.19 11.97 2.47
C ARG A 126 -23.65 12.34 2.74
N THR A 127 -24.51 11.35 2.62
CA THR A 127 -25.93 11.37 2.93
C THR A 127 -26.17 10.96 4.38
N TRP A 128 -27.42 11.01 4.85
CA TRP A 128 -27.78 10.44 6.15
C TRP A 128 -27.57 8.93 6.23
N LEU A 129 -27.73 8.22 5.11
CA LEU A 129 -27.45 6.78 5.04
C LEU A 129 -25.96 6.51 5.30
N ASP A 130 -25.07 7.29 4.69
CA ASP A 130 -23.63 7.16 4.90
C ASP A 130 -23.25 7.39 6.37
N VAL A 131 -23.80 8.45 6.98
CA VAL A 131 -23.58 8.76 8.41
C VAL A 131 -24.10 7.64 9.30
N LEU A 132 -25.28 7.08 9.01
CA LEU A 132 -25.85 5.97 9.77
C LEU A 132 -24.95 4.71 9.67
N VAL A 133 -24.52 4.37 8.46
CA VAL A 133 -23.61 3.23 8.23
C VAL A 133 -22.32 3.42 9.01
N CYS A 134 -21.62 4.54 8.82
CA CYS A 134 -20.38 4.85 9.54
C CYS A 134 -20.57 4.83 11.06
N SER A 135 -21.67 5.39 11.56
CA SER A 135 -21.98 5.43 13.00
C SER A 135 -22.28 4.04 13.55
N SER A 136 -22.84 3.12 12.75
CA SER A 136 -23.15 1.76 13.16
C SER A 136 -21.90 0.86 13.28
N VAL A 137 -20.83 1.17 12.54
CA VAL A 137 -19.58 0.37 12.57
C VAL A 137 -19.03 0.25 13.99
N VAL A 138 -18.95 1.35 14.73
CA VAL A 138 -18.37 1.39 16.08
C VAL A 138 -19.13 0.49 17.08
N PRO A 139 -20.44 0.67 17.32
CA PRO A 139 -21.17 -0.18 18.25
C PRO A 139 -21.23 -1.64 17.79
N ILE A 140 -21.31 -1.92 16.49
CA ILE A 140 -21.28 -3.31 15.97
C ILE A 140 -19.93 -3.96 16.29
N MET A 141 -18.81 -3.27 16.06
CA MET A 141 -17.49 -3.81 16.36
C MET A 141 -17.24 -4.00 17.85
N ILE A 142 -17.70 -3.07 18.68
CA ILE A 142 -17.67 -3.24 20.14
C ILE A 142 -18.50 -4.46 20.55
N PHE A 143 -19.71 -4.63 20.00
CA PHE A 143 -20.57 -5.77 20.27
C PHE A 143 -19.90 -7.10 19.90
N LEU A 144 -19.30 -7.21 18.71
CA LEU A 144 -18.62 -8.44 18.27
C LEU A 144 -17.34 -8.73 19.08
N LEU A 145 -16.64 -7.71 19.57
CA LEU A 145 -15.47 -7.87 20.45
C LEU A 145 -15.84 -8.48 21.82
N VAL A 146 -16.99 -8.08 22.38
CA VAL A 146 -17.45 -8.59 23.69
C VAL A 146 -18.37 -9.81 23.58
N THR A 147 -18.70 -10.23 22.35
CA THR A 147 -19.55 -11.38 22.05
C THR A 147 -18.81 -12.34 21.11
N PRO A 148 -17.90 -13.19 21.64
CA PRO A 148 -16.99 -14.03 20.87
C PRO A 148 -17.69 -15.08 20.00
N ASP A 149 -18.93 -15.43 20.34
CA ASP A 149 -19.77 -16.38 19.61
C ASP A 149 -21.13 -15.74 19.29
N ALA A 150 -21.11 -14.61 18.59
CA ALA A 150 -22.31 -13.83 18.29
C ALA A 150 -23.29 -14.53 17.32
N GLY A 151 -22.99 -15.77 16.88
CA GLY A 151 -23.80 -16.55 15.95
C GLY A 151 -24.04 -15.77 14.66
N VAL A 152 -25.30 -15.68 14.24
CA VAL A 152 -25.71 -14.95 13.03
C VAL A 152 -25.27 -13.48 13.04
N TRP A 153 -25.08 -12.88 14.21
CA TRP A 153 -24.67 -11.47 14.31
C TRP A 153 -23.22 -11.23 13.86
N GLU A 154 -22.38 -12.26 13.76
CA GLU A 154 -21.04 -12.10 13.15
C GLU A 154 -21.11 -11.65 11.69
N ALA A 155 -22.23 -11.90 11.00
CA ALA A 155 -22.51 -11.39 9.66
C ALA A 155 -22.62 -9.85 9.58
N LEU A 156 -22.74 -9.16 10.72
CA LEU A 156 -22.69 -7.70 10.76
C LEU A 156 -21.31 -7.16 10.39
N TRP A 157 -20.23 -7.91 10.61
CA TRP A 157 -18.89 -7.47 10.22
C TRP A 157 -18.72 -7.32 8.70
N PRO A 158 -18.99 -8.34 7.87
CA PRO A 158 -18.94 -8.16 6.42
C PRO A 158 -19.96 -7.11 5.95
N ALA A 159 -21.12 -6.98 6.59
CA ALA A 159 -22.06 -5.90 6.28
C ALA A 159 -21.41 -4.52 6.45
N CYS A 160 -20.70 -4.28 7.57
CA CYS A 160 -19.95 -3.04 7.78
C CYS A 160 -18.87 -2.82 6.70
N VAL A 161 -18.00 -3.81 6.47
CA VAL A 161 -16.85 -3.68 5.57
C VAL A 161 -17.29 -3.47 4.12
N TRP A 162 -18.23 -4.27 3.63
CA TRP A 162 -18.67 -4.23 2.24
C TRP A 162 -19.64 -3.09 1.94
N THR A 163 -20.39 -2.61 2.94
CA THR A 163 -21.17 -1.37 2.76
C THR A 163 -20.22 -0.17 2.63
N LEU A 164 -19.12 -0.13 3.40
CA LEU A 164 -18.09 0.89 3.22
C LEU A 164 -17.41 0.77 1.84
N PHE A 165 -17.12 -0.44 1.36
CA PHE A 165 -16.61 -0.64 -0.01
C PHE A 165 -17.51 0.05 -1.04
N ILE A 166 -18.84 -0.12 -0.94
CA ILE A 166 -19.80 0.44 -1.90
C ILE A 166 -19.97 1.95 -1.73
N LEU A 167 -20.21 2.41 -0.49
CA LEU A 167 -20.64 3.77 -0.20
C LEU A 167 -19.48 4.76 -0.03
N ASP A 168 -18.34 4.31 0.48
CA ASP A 168 -17.16 5.12 0.80
C ASP A 168 -15.87 4.29 0.62
N TYR A 169 -15.56 4.03 -0.64
CA TYR A 169 -14.42 3.24 -1.08
C TYR A 169 -13.09 3.79 -0.55
N SER A 170 -12.94 5.12 -0.46
CA SER A 170 -11.76 5.74 0.15
C SER A 170 -11.58 5.32 1.61
N CYS A 171 -12.68 5.24 2.36
CA CYS A 171 -12.68 4.74 3.72
C CYS A 171 -12.29 3.26 3.70
N TYR A 172 -12.95 2.43 2.87
CA TYR A 172 -12.59 1.01 2.67
C TYR A 172 -11.09 0.80 2.47
N THR A 173 -10.47 1.54 1.57
CA THR A 173 -9.04 1.47 1.34
C THR A 173 -8.23 1.97 2.55
N GLY A 174 -8.63 3.10 3.14
CA GLY A 174 -7.90 3.75 4.23
C GLY A 174 -7.77 2.90 5.50
N PHE A 175 -8.64 1.93 5.77
CA PHE A 175 -8.53 1.04 6.94
C PHE A 175 -8.11 -0.39 6.58
N PHE A 176 -7.36 -0.57 5.49
CA PHE A 176 -6.92 -1.88 5.01
C PHE A 176 -8.08 -2.82 4.63
N GLY A 177 -9.09 -2.29 3.94
CA GLY A 177 -10.25 -3.07 3.50
C GLY A 177 -9.88 -4.31 2.68
N ALA A 178 -8.78 -4.29 1.92
CA ALA A 178 -8.30 -5.47 1.20
C ALA A 178 -7.88 -6.64 2.12
N TRP A 179 -7.42 -6.32 3.34
CA TRP A 179 -7.14 -7.29 4.40
C TRP A 179 -8.43 -7.69 5.13
N HIS A 180 -9.21 -6.72 5.59
CA HIS A 180 -10.41 -6.98 6.39
C HIS A 180 -11.61 -7.53 5.60
N GLY A 181 -11.71 -7.25 4.30
CA GLY A 181 -12.79 -7.69 3.42
C GLY A 181 -12.91 -9.21 3.35
N PRO A 182 -11.88 -9.92 2.86
CA PRO A 182 -11.87 -11.38 2.83
C PRO A 182 -12.06 -12.01 4.22
N VAL A 183 -11.39 -11.46 5.24
CA VAL A 183 -11.50 -11.94 6.63
C VAL A 183 -12.95 -11.83 7.13
N SER A 184 -13.60 -10.69 6.92
CA SER A 184 -15.00 -10.49 7.32
C SER A 184 -15.95 -11.48 6.63
N LEU A 185 -15.67 -11.89 5.38
CA LEU A 185 -16.46 -12.91 4.68
C LEU A 185 -16.26 -14.31 5.27
N ILE A 186 -15.06 -14.65 5.77
CA ILE A 186 -14.82 -15.92 6.46
C ILE A 186 -15.68 -15.99 7.73
N PHE A 187 -15.63 -14.96 8.57
CA PHE A 187 -16.43 -14.91 9.80
C PHE A 187 -17.94 -14.81 9.51
N GLY A 188 -18.35 -14.09 8.48
CA GLY A 188 -19.73 -14.10 8.01
C GLY A 188 -20.19 -15.47 7.52
N SER A 189 -19.35 -16.18 6.77
CA SER A 189 -19.63 -17.56 6.34
C SER A 189 -19.75 -18.48 7.53
N ARG A 190 -18.88 -18.32 8.55
CA ARG A 190 -18.95 -19.07 9.80
C ARG A 190 -20.29 -18.92 10.50
N ALA A 191 -20.83 -17.70 10.51
CA ALA A 191 -22.13 -17.37 11.10
C ALA A 191 -23.31 -18.14 10.46
N PHE A 192 -23.27 -18.34 9.14
CA PHE A 192 -24.39 -18.93 8.39
C PHE A 192 -24.23 -20.43 8.12
N PHE A 193 -23.00 -20.89 7.91
CA PHE A 193 -22.71 -22.25 7.43
C PHE A 193 -21.96 -23.11 8.45
N GLY A 194 -21.49 -22.52 9.55
CA GLY A 194 -20.65 -23.20 10.54
C GLY A 194 -19.15 -23.03 10.29
N PRO A 195 -18.29 -23.66 11.11
CA PRO A 195 -16.84 -23.44 11.11
C PRO A 195 -16.09 -23.91 9.84
N GLN A 196 -16.75 -24.63 8.94
CA GLN A 196 -16.13 -25.26 7.78
C GLN A 196 -15.49 -24.23 6.83
N GLY A 197 -14.23 -24.46 6.48
CA GLY A 197 -13.45 -23.57 5.63
C GLY A 197 -12.87 -22.36 6.35
N THR A 198 -13.05 -22.21 7.67
CA THR A 198 -12.52 -21.06 8.41
C THR A 198 -11.00 -21.04 8.38
N ASN A 199 -10.35 -22.17 8.68
CA ASN A 199 -8.89 -22.26 8.74
C ASN A 199 -8.29 -22.10 7.34
N ALA A 200 -8.79 -22.86 6.36
CA ALA A 200 -8.35 -22.75 4.97
C ALA A 200 -8.59 -21.34 4.39
N GLY A 201 -9.70 -20.70 4.73
CA GLY A 201 -9.99 -19.32 4.34
C GLY A 201 -8.94 -18.35 4.88
N LEU A 202 -8.60 -18.44 6.17
CA LEU A 202 -7.60 -17.58 6.80
C LEU A 202 -6.21 -17.82 6.20
N GLN A 203 -5.85 -19.09 5.96
CA GLN A 203 -4.62 -19.47 5.27
C GLN A 203 -4.56 -18.89 3.86
N LEU A 204 -5.66 -18.92 3.09
CA LEU A 204 -5.73 -18.32 1.76
C LEU A 204 -5.53 -16.81 1.82
N VAL A 205 -6.16 -16.09 2.76
CA VAL A 205 -5.93 -14.65 2.91
C VAL A 205 -4.45 -14.35 3.15
N LEU A 206 -3.82 -15.04 4.10
CA LEU A 206 -2.40 -14.87 4.41
C LEU A 206 -1.52 -15.14 3.19
N VAL A 207 -1.71 -16.29 2.52
CA VAL A 207 -0.92 -16.71 1.36
C VAL A 207 -1.09 -15.75 0.19
N MET A 208 -2.34 -15.38 -0.16
CA MET A 208 -2.60 -14.41 -1.24
C MET A 208 -1.96 -13.06 -0.93
N THR A 209 -2.02 -12.63 0.33
CA THR A 209 -1.49 -11.33 0.71
C THR A 209 0.02 -11.28 0.54
N TRP A 210 0.74 -12.29 1.01
CA TRP A 210 2.20 -12.33 0.91
C TRP A 210 2.70 -12.61 -0.50
N ILE A 211 2.03 -13.49 -1.26
CA ILE A 211 2.37 -13.69 -2.68
C ILE A 211 2.14 -12.39 -3.46
N GLY A 212 0.99 -11.74 -3.26
CA GLY A 212 0.68 -10.46 -3.90
C GLY A 212 1.70 -9.37 -3.55
N SER A 213 2.08 -9.27 -2.27
CA SER A 213 3.11 -8.34 -1.81
C SER A 213 4.49 -8.65 -2.41
N GLY A 214 4.98 -9.89 -2.28
CA GLY A 214 6.30 -10.30 -2.75
C GLY A 214 6.46 -10.20 -4.27
N VAL A 215 5.42 -10.53 -5.04
CA VAL A 215 5.42 -10.36 -6.50
C VAL A 215 5.49 -8.87 -6.87
N ALA A 216 4.79 -7.99 -6.15
CA ALA A 216 4.86 -6.55 -6.41
C ALA A 216 6.26 -5.96 -6.16
N LYS A 217 7.02 -6.58 -5.25
CA LYS A 217 8.42 -6.24 -4.94
C LYS A 217 9.44 -6.66 -6.01
N HIS A 218 9.04 -7.38 -7.07
CA HIS A 218 9.96 -7.87 -8.13
C HIS A 218 10.41 -6.80 -9.15
N GLY A 219 10.31 -5.51 -8.81
CA GLY A 219 10.73 -4.42 -9.66
C GLY A 219 11.97 -3.70 -9.14
N ASP A 220 12.69 -3.02 -10.04
CA ASP A 220 13.83 -2.15 -9.71
C ASP A 220 13.48 -1.06 -8.68
N TRP A 221 12.21 -0.68 -8.59
CA TRP A 221 11.70 0.27 -7.60
C TRP A 221 11.90 -0.24 -6.17
N PHE A 222 11.69 -1.55 -5.93
CA PHE A 222 11.78 -2.12 -4.59
C PHE A 222 13.22 -2.15 -4.10
N VAL A 223 14.20 -2.28 -5.00
CA VAL A 223 15.62 -2.15 -4.62
C VAL A 223 15.92 -0.77 -4.03
N VAL A 224 15.30 0.28 -4.57
CA VAL A 224 15.44 1.64 -4.05
C VAL A 224 14.76 1.77 -2.69
N ASN A 225 13.54 1.24 -2.56
CA ASN A 225 12.81 1.21 -1.28
C ASN A 225 13.58 0.43 -0.21
N PHE A 226 14.03 -0.79 -0.52
CA PHE A 226 14.86 -1.63 0.33
C PHE A 226 16.14 -0.90 0.77
N ALA A 227 16.83 -0.23 -0.16
CA ALA A 227 18.02 0.54 0.18
C ALA A 227 17.72 1.66 1.19
N ALA A 228 16.60 2.38 1.01
CA ALA A 228 16.18 3.43 1.93
C ALA A 228 15.80 2.85 3.30
N GLU A 229 15.04 1.76 3.34
CA GLU A 229 14.64 1.06 4.56
C GLU A 229 15.83 0.62 5.41
N TRP A 230 17.00 0.34 4.81
CA TRP A 230 18.19 -0.08 5.57
C TRP A 230 19.00 1.06 6.17
N VAL A 231 18.89 2.29 5.65
CA VAL A 231 19.70 3.44 6.10
C VAL A 231 18.92 4.47 6.90
N LEU A 232 17.59 4.44 6.85
CA LEU A 232 16.70 5.38 7.54
C LEU A 232 16.39 5.03 9.01
N PRO A 233 16.28 3.75 9.43
CA PRO A 233 15.97 3.42 10.81
C PRO A 233 17.00 3.99 11.78
N TYR A 234 16.55 4.45 12.95
CA TYR A 234 17.40 5.12 13.95
C TYR A 234 18.67 4.33 14.34
N ILE A 235 18.62 2.99 14.28
CA ILE A 235 19.74 2.10 14.60
C ILE A 235 20.87 2.21 13.55
N PHE A 236 20.53 2.52 12.30
CA PHE A 236 21.45 2.59 11.17
C PHE A 236 21.60 3.99 10.57
N ALA A 237 20.72 4.92 10.96
CA ALA A 237 20.74 6.31 10.56
C ALA A 237 22.10 6.94 10.87
N GLY A 238 22.68 7.62 9.87
CA GLY A 238 23.99 8.24 9.97
C GLY A 238 25.19 7.28 9.92
N SER A 239 24.99 5.96 9.90
CA SER A 239 26.10 5.00 9.81
C SER A 239 26.73 4.98 8.43
N ARG A 240 27.95 5.51 8.31
CA ARG A 240 28.73 5.49 7.07
C ARG A 240 29.02 4.08 6.55
N PHE A 241 29.10 3.10 7.45
CA PHE A 241 29.30 1.70 7.07
C PHE A 241 28.09 1.18 6.27
N TRP A 242 26.88 1.30 6.84
CA TRP A 242 25.64 0.86 6.18
C TRP A 242 25.38 1.64 4.90
N GLN A 243 25.61 2.96 4.91
CA GLN A 243 25.54 3.80 3.72
C GLN A 243 26.42 3.30 2.58
N LYS A 244 27.70 2.98 2.84
CA LYS A 244 28.63 2.45 1.82
C LYS A 244 28.29 1.03 1.35
N LEU A 245 27.66 0.24 2.21
CA LEU A 245 27.24 -1.11 1.86
C LEU A 245 26.04 -1.09 0.91
N ILE A 246 25.11 -0.16 1.14
CA ILE A 246 23.82 -0.09 0.45
C ILE A 246 23.85 0.84 -0.77
N TYR A 247 24.59 1.95 -0.70
CA TYR A 247 24.69 2.96 -1.77
C TYR A 247 26.12 3.10 -2.29
N LYS A 248 26.26 3.52 -3.56
CA LYS A 248 27.57 3.66 -4.22
C LYS A 248 28.42 4.80 -3.65
N ASP A 249 27.87 6.01 -3.53
CA ASP A 249 28.61 7.17 -3.04
C ASP A 249 27.69 8.27 -2.48
N ILE A 250 27.20 8.11 -1.25
CA ILE A 250 26.36 9.12 -0.58
C ILE A 250 27.07 10.48 -0.41
N PRO A 251 28.34 10.57 0.03
CA PRO A 251 29.05 11.85 0.12
C PRO A 251 29.12 12.61 -1.20
N GLY A 252 29.24 11.91 -2.33
CA GLY A 252 29.17 12.49 -3.67
C GLY A 252 27.76 12.70 -4.22
N GLY A 253 26.72 12.38 -3.45
CA GLY A 253 25.31 12.50 -3.84
C GLY A 253 24.78 11.35 -4.71
N ASP A 254 25.56 10.28 -4.94
CA ASP A 254 25.11 9.09 -5.66
C ASP A 254 24.42 8.10 -4.72
N CYS A 255 23.11 8.26 -4.58
CA CYS A 255 22.20 7.35 -3.88
C CYS A 255 21.78 6.14 -4.76
N THR A 256 22.55 5.76 -5.78
CA THR A 256 22.28 4.53 -6.52
C THR A 256 22.59 3.30 -5.64
N PRO A 257 21.68 2.31 -5.57
CA PRO A 257 21.94 1.07 -4.84
C PRO A 257 23.17 0.30 -5.35
N THR A 258 23.92 -0.32 -4.44
CA THR A 258 25.03 -1.23 -4.77
C THR A 258 24.50 -2.55 -5.35
N ARG A 259 25.39 -3.37 -5.93
CA ARG A 259 25.02 -4.74 -6.36
C ARG A 259 24.52 -5.59 -5.20
N LEU A 260 25.07 -5.40 -4.00
CA LEU A 260 24.63 -6.11 -2.81
C LEU A 260 23.20 -5.71 -2.45
N ALA A 261 22.89 -4.41 -2.40
CA ALA A 261 21.53 -3.94 -2.15
C ALA A 261 20.52 -4.47 -3.19
N VAL A 262 20.92 -4.55 -4.47
CA VAL A 262 20.12 -5.16 -5.53
C VAL A 262 19.83 -6.64 -5.23
N ILE A 263 20.86 -7.44 -4.92
CA ILE A 263 20.70 -8.86 -4.61
C ILE A 263 19.79 -9.04 -3.38
N LEU A 264 20.05 -8.30 -2.30
CA LEU A 264 19.28 -8.40 -1.07
C LEU A 264 17.82 -7.95 -1.25
N GLY A 265 17.56 -6.90 -2.03
CA GLY A 265 16.21 -6.46 -2.37
C GLY A 265 15.42 -7.54 -3.10
N TYR A 266 16.00 -8.17 -4.12
CA TYR A 266 15.35 -9.29 -4.82
C TYR A 266 15.20 -10.54 -3.94
N MET A 267 16.18 -10.84 -3.07
CA MET A 267 16.05 -11.94 -2.11
C MET A 267 14.91 -11.69 -1.13
N ALA A 268 14.78 -10.48 -0.58
CA ALA A 268 13.68 -10.13 0.31
C ALA A 268 12.31 -10.32 -0.38
N ALA A 269 12.20 -9.86 -1.63
CA ALA A 269 11.00 -10.08 -2.43
C ALA A 269 10.70 -11.57 -2.66
N ILE A 270 11.72 -12.40 -2.93
CA ILE A 270 11.57 -13.85 -3.15
C ILE A 270 11.15 -14.57 -1.88
N LEU A 271 11.72 -14.23 -0.74
CA LEU A 271 11.37 -14.86 0.54
C LEU A 271 9.90 -14.64 0.88
N GLU A 272 9.35 -13.47 0.54
CA GLU A 272 7.98 -13.08 0.85
C GLU A 272 6.92 -13.81 0.02
N TRP A 273 7.18 -14.11 -1.26
CA TRP A 273 6.27 -14.96 -2.03
C TRP A 273 6.66 -16.45 -2.00
N GLY A 274 7.91 -16.79 -1.72
CA GLY A 274 8.40 -18.17 -1.64
C GLY A 274 8.00 -18.89 -0.34
N GLY A 275 8.07 -18.20 0.82
CA GLY A 275 7.60 -18.73 2.10
C GLY A 275 6.17 -19.29 2.06
N PRO A 276 5.18 -18.52 1.55
CA PRO A 276 3.80 -18.97 1.39
C PRO A 276 3.64 -20.16 0.44
N LEU A 277 4.48 -20.28 -0.60
CA LEU A 277 4.44 -21.46 -1.47
C LEU A 277 4.89 -22.73 -0.76
N PHE A 278 5.89 -22.65 0.12
CA PHE A 278 6.25 -23.79 0.97
C PHE A 278 5.07 -24.21 1.86
N LEU A 279 4.33 -23.24 2.42
CA LEU A 279 3.14 -23.52 3.22
C LEU A 279 2.01 -24.16 2.39
N LEU A 280 1.78 -23.64 1.18
CA LEU A 280 0.74 -24.14 0.26
C LEU A 280 1.03 -25.56 -0.22
N PHE A 281 2.28 -25.85 -0.59
CA PHE A 281 2.64 -27.13 -1.19
C PHE A 281 3.14 -28.19 -0.20
N ALA A 282 3.44 -27.82 1.05
CA ALA A 282 3.88 -28.75 2.09
C ALA A 282 3.04 -30.04 2.18
N PRO A 283 1.69 -30.01 2.15
CA PRO A 283 0.86 -31.22 2.22
C PRO A 283 1.11 -32.26 1.11
N PHE A 284 1.65 -31.85 -0.04
CA PHE A 284 1.91 -32.75 -1.17
C PHE A 284 3.29 -33.40 -1.14
N CYS A 285 4.13 -33.07 -0.15
CA CYS A 285 5.52 -33.51 -0.09
C CYS A 285 5.74 -34.74 0.79
N GLY A 286 4.69 -35.51 1.07
CA GLY A 286 4.76 -36.78 1.79
C GLY A 286 5.54 -36.67 3.11
N SER A 287 6.62 -37.44 3.24
CA SER A 287 7.47 -37.44 4.45
C SER A 287 8.12 -36.09 4.78
N SER A 288 8.20 -35.16 3.82
CA SER A 288 8.79 -33.83 4.00
C SER A 288 7.79 -32.73 4.31
N GLN A 289 6.50 -33.06 4.49
CA GLN A 289 5.44 -32.08 4.77
C GLN A 289 5.78 -31.15 5.93
N ALA A 290 6.12 -31.73 7.09
CA ALA A 290 6.42 -30.95 8.29
C ALA A 290 7.63 -30.03 8.08
N SER A 291 8.70 -30.55 7.46
CA SER A 291 9.91 -29.77 7.21
C SER A 291 9.64 -28.57 6.29
N LEU A 292 8.89 -28.75 5.21
CA LEU A 292 8.55 -27.64 4.31
C LEU A 292 7.61 -26.64 4.96
N ALA A 293 6.62 -27.10 5.72
CA ALA A 293 5.72 -26.22 6.47
C ALA A 293 6.51 -25.36 7.48
N PHE A 294 7.44 -25.95 8.22
CA PHE A 294 8.28 -25.20 9.17
C PHE A 294 9.29 -24.28 8.50
N ILE A 295 9.83 -24.63 7.33
CA ILE A 295 10.66 -23.71 6.54
C ILE A 295 9.81 -22.51 6.10
N GLY A 296 8.63 -22.75 5.51
CA GLY A 296 7.73 -21.68 5.09
C GLY A 296 7.32 -20.78 6.27
N LEU A 297 6.85 -21.37 7.37
CA LEU A 297 6.45 -20.64 8.56
C LEU A 297 7.63 -19.88 9.19
N GLY A 298 8.80 -20.51 9.27
CA GLY A 298 10.03 -19.90 9.78
C GLY A 298 10.45 -18.68 8.96
N LEU A 299 10.41 -18.77 7.63
CA LEU A 299 10.67 -17.63 6.74
C LEU A 299 9.68 -16.49 7.00
N MET A 300 8.38 -16.79 7.10
CA MET A 300 7.38 -15.77 7.38
C MET A 300 7.58 -15.13 8.75
N VAL A 301 7.77 -15.93 9.80
CA VAL A 301 7.96 -15.43 11.17
C VAL A 301 9.21 -14.56 11.26
N LEU A 302 10.35 -15.02 10.74
CA LEU A 302 11.61 -14.27 10.77
C LEU A 302 11.51 -12.96 9.98
N MET A 303 10.84 -12.97 8.82
CA MET A 303 10.62 -11.76 8.04
C MET A 303 9.79 -10.73 8.81
N HIS A 304 8.69 -11.13 9.45
CA HIS A 304 7.85 -10.21 10.22
C HIS A 304 8.56 -9.71 11.49
N ILE A 305 9.35 -10.57 12.17
CA ILE A 305 10.21 -10.13 13.28
C ILE A 305 11.21 -9.09 12.80
N TYR A 306 11.88 -9.36 11.68
CA TYR A 306 12.81 -8.40 11.07
C TYR A 306 12.10 -7.07 10.80
N ILE A 307 10.95 -7.08 10.14
CA ILE A 307 10.18 -5.87 9.83
C ILE A 307 9.82 -5.09 11.10
N ILE A 308 9.30 -5.76 12.13
CA ILE A 308 8.87 -5.14 13.39
C ILE A 308 10.05 -4.50 14.15
N VAL A 309 11.22 -5.14 14.12
CA VAL A 309 12.41 -4.66 14.83
C VAL A 309 13.19 -3.61 14.04
N HIS A 310 13.10 -3.67 12.70
CA HIS A 310 13.92 -2.87 11.80
C HIS A 310 13.25 -1.58 11.32
N LEU A 311 11.97 -1.63 10.94
CA LEU A 311 11.26 -0.46 10.43
C LEU A 311 10.76 0.41 11.59
N PRO A 312 10.64 1.74 11.39
CA PRO A 312 10.06 2.62 12.42
C PRO A 312 8.70 2.07 12.88
N PHE A 313 8.53 1.88 14.19
CA PHE A 313 7.40 1.21 14.87
C PHE A 313 6.01 1.80 14.60
N ILE A 314 5.94 2.86 13.81
CA ILE A 314 4.87 3.83 13.81
C ILE A 314 3.61 3.35 13.06
N ASP A 315 3.73 2.44 12.09
CA ASP A 315 2.58 1.91 11.31
C ASP A 315 2.64 0.36 11.18
N VAL A 316 3.83 -0.21 11.28
CA VAL A 316 4.09 -1.56 10.78
C VAL A 316 3.73 -2.67 11.77
N PHE A 317 3.51 -2.34 13.05
CA PHE A 317 3.42 -3.34 14.12
C PHE A 317 2.18 -4.23 14.00
N ALA A 318 0.97 -3.67 14.01
CA ALA A 318 -0.25 -4.48 14.04
C ALA A 318 -0.46 -5.25 12.74
N ILE A 319 -0.19 -4.62 11.60
CA ILE A 319 -0.26 -5.24 10.27
C ILE A 319 0.81 -6.33 10.04
N ASN A 320 1.84 -6.44 10.88
CA ASN A 320 2.80 -7.55 10.81
C ASN A 320 2.63 -8.57 11.93
N LEU A 321 2.28 -8.11 13.14
CA LEU A 321 2.09 -8.98 14.29
C LEU A 321 0.82 -9.83 14.16
N ILE A 322 -0.30 -9.24 13.73
CA ILE A 322 -1.56 -9.98 13.62
C ILE A 322 -1.43 -11.10 12.57
N PRO A 323 -0.95 -10.84 11.34
CA PRO A 323 -0.75 -11.91 10.37
C PRO A 323 0.22 -13.00 10.82
N VAL A 324 1.36 -12.65 11.44
CA VAL A 324 2.33 -13.68 11.88
C VAL A 324 1.75 -14.57 12.98
N LEU A 325 1.00 -14.01 13.94
CA LEU A 325 0.34 -14.80 14.97
C LEU A 325 -0.76 -15.70 14.37
N TRP A 326 -1.54 -15.18 13.42
CA TRP A 326 -2.48 -16.00 12.66
C TRP A 326 -1.79 -17.09 11.86
N SER A 327 -0.57 -16.87 11.40
CA SER A 327 0.19 -17.86 10.63
C SER A 327 0.65 -19.01 11.50
N ILE A 328 1.16 -18.70 12.70
CA ILE A 328 1.50 -19.69 13.73
C ILE A 328 0.25 -20.50 14.09
N TYR A 329 -0.88 -19.83 14.31
CA TYR A 329 -2.14 -20.51 14.62
C TYR A 329 -2.60 -21.42 13.46
N CYS A 330 -2.71 -20.88 12.24
CA CYS A 330 -3.30 -21.60 11.11
C CYS A 330 -2.38 -22.67 10.51
N PHE A 331 -1.07 -22.44 10.44
CA PHE A 331 -0.11 -23.31 9.75
C PHE A 331 0.74 -24.19 10.67
N TRP A 332 0.53 -24.10 11.99
CA TRP A 332 1.13 -25.03 12.95
C TRP A 332 0.15 -25.54 14.01
N MET A 333 -0.62 -24.67 14.67
CA MET A 333 -1.47 -25.11 15.79
C MET A 333 -2.73 -25.85 15.34
N THR A 334 -3.40 -25.40 14.27
CA THR A 334 -4.61 -26.03 13.74
C THR A 334 -4.30 -27.08 12.68
N SER A 335 -3.29 -26.84 11.85
CA SER A 335 -2.85 -27.74 10.78
C SER A 335 -1.37 -27.53 10.49
N VAL A 336 -0.67 -28.53 9.95
CA VAL A 336 0.75 -28.42 9.55
C VAL A 336 0.84 -28.18 8.04
N GLY A 337 1.04 -26.93 7.64
CA GLY A 337 0.90 -26.48 6.25
C GLY A 337 -0.55 -26.15 5.90
N PHE A 338 -0.85 -26.02 4.61
CA PHE A 338 -2.19 -25.65 4.14
C PHE A 338 -3.23 -26.77 4.34
N ASP A 339 -4.42 -26.43 4.82
CA ASP A 339 -5.49 -27.37 5.14
C ASP A 339 -6.42 -27.58 3.94
N TYR A 340 -6.02 -28.46 3.04
CA TYR A 340 -6.84 -28.83 1.89
C TYR A 340 -8.15 -29.53 2.31
N ALA A 341 -8.19 -30.23 3.45
CA ALA A 341 -9.40 -30.90 3.90
C ALA A 341 -10.47 -29.90 4.31
N ASP A 342 -10.10 -28.85 5.05
CA ASP A 342 -10.99 -27.75 5.40
C ASP A 342 -11.39 -26.93 4.16
N LEU A 343 -10.47 -26.73 3.20
CA LEU A 343 -10.79 -26.10 1.91
C LEU A 343 -11.89 -26.87 1.18
N TRP A 344 -11.86 -28.20 1.16
CA TRP A 344 -12.90 -28.99 0.50
C TRP A 344 -14.25 -28.89 1.18
N GLN A 345 -14.28 -28.68 2.49
CA GLN A 345 -15.51 -28.47 3.27
C GLN A 345 -16.03 -27.02 3.21
N MET A 346 -15.19 -26.06 2.77
CA MET A 346 -15.59 -24.66 2.66
C MET A 346 -16.85 -24.49 1.80
N PRO A 347 -17.84 -23.69 2.25
CA PRO A 347 -19.04 -23.40 1.48
C PRO A 347 -18.73 -22.86 0.08
N THR A 348 -19.46 -23.34 -0.92
CA THR A 348 -19.27 -22.94 -2.33
C THR A 348 -19.26 -21.42 -2.55
N PRO A 349 -20.16 -20.62 -1.94
CA PRO A 349 -20.12 -19.16 -2.10
C PRO A 349 -18.78 -18.56 -1.65
N LEU A 350 -18.24 -18.99 -0.51
CA LEU A 350 -16.95 -18.49 0.00
C LEU A 350 -15.79 -18.92 -0.90
N LYS A 351 -15.79 -20.16 -1.40
CA LYS A 351 -14.80 -20.63 -2.40
C LYS A 351 -14.79 -19.74 -3.64
N LEU A 352 -15.95 -19.39 -4.17
CA LEU A 352 -16.07 -18.52 -5.35
C LEU A 352 -15.56 -17.11 -5.06
N CYS A 353 -15.81 -16.57 -3.86
CA CYS A 353 -15.21 -15.29 -3.44
C CYS A 353 -13.68 -15.35 -3.45
N PHE A 354 -13.07 -16.42 -2.94
CA PHE A 354 -11.62 -16.59 -2.95
C PHE A 354 -11.04 -16.74 -4.36
N VAL A 355 -11.72 -17.45 -5.26
CA VAL A 355 -11.37 -17.46 -6.69
C VAL A 355 -11.40 -16.03 -7.25
N GLY A 356 -12.43 -15.25 -6.93
CA GLY A 356 -12.53 -13.85 -7.31
C GLY A 356 -11.37 -13.00 -6.80
N PHE A 357 -11.00 -13.11 -5.51
CA PHE A 357 -9.86 -12.37 -4.94
C PHE A 357 -8.53 -12.76 -5.56
N ALA A 358 -8.32 -14.05 -5.83
CA ALA A 358 -7.12 -14.52 -6.52
C ALA A 358 -7.04 -13.96 -7.95
N LEU A 359 -8.14 -14.02 -8.71
CA LEU A 359 -8.22 -13.45 -10.06
C LEU A 359 -8.00 -11.94 -10.05
N GLN A 360 -8.60 -11.21 -9.11
CA GLN A 360 -8.40 -9.77 -8.94
C GLN A 360 -6.94 -9.44 -8.65
N THR A 361 -6.29 -10.21 -7.78
CA THR A 361 -4.88 -10.00 -7.45
C THR A 361 -4.01 -10.25 -8.67
N VAL A 362 -4.17 -11.38 -9.37
CA VAL A 362 -3.43 -11.67 -10.62
C VAL A 362 -3.67 -10.57 -11.66
N TYR A 363 -4.93 -10.19 -11.88
CA TYR A 363 -5.29 -9.15 -12.82
C TYR A 363 -4.61 -7.82 -12.49
N GLY A 364 -4.65 -7.37 -11.24
CA GLY A 364 -4.04 -6.10 -10.85
C GLY A 364 -2.52 -6.13 -10.69
N GLN A 365 -1.88 -7.30 -10.65
CA GLN A 365 -0.42 -7.42 -10.81
C GLN A 365 -0.02 -7.22 -12.29
N ILE A 366 -0.86 -7.67 -13.24
CA ILE A 366 -0.61 -7.51 -14.68
C ILE A 366 -1.01 -6.10 -15.15
N TYR A 367 -2.21 -5.65 -14.76
CA TYR A 367 -2.81 -4.36 -15.10
C TYR A 367 -2.77 -3.44 -13.89
N THR A 368 -1.55 -3.04 -13.55
CA THR A 368 -1.25 -2.29 -12.33
C THR A 368 -1.97 -0.96 -12.25
N ASP A 369 -2.44 -0.44 -13.38
CA ASP A 369 -3.12 0.81 -13.58
C ASP A 369 -4.65 0.75 -13.41
N GLN A 370 -5.24 -0.44 -13.48
CA GLN A 370 -6.69 -0.62 -13.50
C GLN A 370 -7.28 -1.07 -12.16
N VAL A 371 -6.46 -1.66 -11.29
CA VAL A 371 -6.89 -2.06 -9.95
C VAL A 371 -6.14 -1.24 -8.91
N CYS A 372 -6.84 -0.82 -7.86
CA CYS A 372 -6.23 -0.14 -6.73
C CYS A 372 -5.06 -0.95 -6.16
N TYR A 373 -3.99 -0.25 -5.77
CA TYR A 373 -2.77 -0.84 -5.20
C TYR A 373 -3.09 -1.77 -4.02
N GLN A 374 -3.92 -1.30 -3.09
CA GLN A 374 -4.26 -2.04 -1.88
C GLN A 374 -5.06 -3.32 -2.17
N ASN A 375 -5.98 -3.26 -3.13
CA ASN A 375 -6.86 -4.36 -3.53
C ASN A 375 -6.15 -5.56 -4.16
N CYS A 376 -4.85 -5.44 -4.47
CA CYS A 376 -4.02 -6.52 -4.97
C CYS A 376 -2.93 -6.92 -3.98
N TYR A 377 -3.10 -6.55 -2.70
CA TYR A 377 -2.14 -6.81 -1.63
C TYR A 377 -0.76 -6.17 -1.84
N ARG A 378 -0.65 -5.23 -2.77
CA ARG A 378 0.60 -4.55 -3.07
C ARG A 378 0.97 -3.56 -1.97
N PHE A 379 0.03 -3.19 -1.10
CA PHE A 379 0.28 -2.31 0.03
C PHE A 379 1.19 -2.88 1.13
N TRP A 380 1.65 -4.12 1.04
CA TRP A 380 2.77 -4.59 1.86
C TRP A 380 4.11 -4.57 1.12
N SER A 381 4.12 -4.02 -0.11
CA SER A 381 5.31 -3.95 -0.94
C SER A 381 6.31 -2.84 -0.56
N GLY A 382 5.96 -1.97 0.40
CA GLY A 382 6.78 -0.83 0.84
C GLY A 382 6.14 0.48 0.36
N ASN A 383 5.35 1.12 1.22
CA ASN A 383 4.42 2.18 0.80
C ASN A 383 4.94 3.60 1.04
N PHE A 384 6.12 3.75 1.65
CA PHE A 384 6.51 5.02 2.25
C PHE A 384 7.99 5.37 2.06
N SER A 385 8.66 4.85 1.03
CA SER A 385 9.93 5.46 0.62
C SER A 385 9.66 6.82 -0.01
N PHE A 386 9.67 7.86 0.82
CA PHE A 386 9.75 9.24 0.37
C PHE A 386 11.15 9.45 -0.21
N SER A 387 11.24 9.48 -1.54
CA SER A 387 12.46 9.82 -2.25
C SER A 387 12.21 11.04 -3.12
N TRP A 388 13.09 12.01 -3.04
CA TRP A 388 13.07 13.18 -3.91
C TRP A 388 13.78 12.81 -5.21
N PHE A 389 13.12 13.04 -6.34
CA PHE A 389 13.70 12.80 -7.65
C PHE A 389 13.93 14.12 -8.37
N LEU A 390 15.16 14.30 -8.86
CA LEU A 390 15.51 15.42 -9.73
C LEU A 390 15.18 15.04 -11.17
N MET A 391 14.28 15.80 -11.80
CA MET A 391 13.84 15.55 -13.16
C MET A 391 14.12 16.77 -14.04
N THR A 392 14.63 16.54 -15.25
CA THR A 392 14.68 17.59 -16.28
C THR A 392 13.28 17.95 -16.74
N ASP A 393 13.07 19.16 -17.29
CA ASP A 393 11.78 19.59 -17.85
C ASP A 393 11.26 18.59 -18.90
N SER A 394 12.16 18.06 -19.73
CA SER A 394 11.79 17.05 -20.74
C SER A 394 11.29 15.73 -20.14
N ALA A 395 11.76 15.38 -18.93
CA ALA A 395 11.28 14.22 -18.19
C ALA A 395 9.93 14.52 -17.55
N ILE A 396 9.75 15.71 -16.98
CA ILE A 396 8.46 16.18 -16.43
C ILE A 396 7.36 16.13 -17.49
N GLU A 397 7.61 16.65 -18.69
CA GLU A 397 6.60 16.65 -19.77
C GLU A 397 6.27 15.23 -20.24
N LYS A 398 7.27 14.34 -20.32
CA LYS A 398 7.01 12.92 -20.60
C LYS A 398 6.21 12.27 -19.48
N MET A 399 6.48 12.60 -18.22
CA MET A 399 5.74 12.07 -17.08
C MET A 399 4.28 12.50 -17.14
N LYS A 400 4.00 13.79 -17.35
CA LYS A 400 2.64 14.32 -17.52
C LYS A 400 1.86 13.62 -18.63
N SER A 401 2.52 13.25 -19.73
CA SER A 401 1.86 12.55 -20.85
C SER A 401 1.51 11.08 -20.58
N ARG A 402 2.13 10.45 -19.56
CA ARG A 402 1.99 9.02 -19.26
C ARG A 402 1.30 8.73 -17.95
N VAL A 403 1.29 9.69 -17.03
CA VAL A 403 0.55 9.61 -15.78
C VAL A 403 -0.86 10.09 -16.07
N ILE A 404 -1.83 9.17 -16.05
CA ILE A 404 -3.25 9.55 -15.99
C ILE A 404 -3.41 10.40 -14.73
N SER A 405 -3.66 11.69 -14.89
CA SER A 405 -4.09 12.56 -13.80
C SER A 405 -5.49 12.12 -13.37
N THR A 406 -5.57 11.05 -12.58
CA THR A 406 -6.83 10.59 -12.00
C THR A 406 -7.28 11.50 -10.87
N ALA A 407 -6.42 12.41 -10.40
CA ALA A 407 -6.79 13.43 -9.44
C ALA A 407 -7.39 14.66 -10.14
N VAL A 408 -8.59 14.50 -10.69
CA VAL A 408 -9.62 15.53 -10.45
C VAL A 408 -10.27 15.16 -9.10
N PHE A 409 -9.43 15.00 -8.08
CA PHE A 409 -9.87 14.96 -6.69
C PHE A 409 -10.53 16.31 -6.42
N PRO A 410 -11.62 16.40 -5.62
CA PRO A 410 -12.44 17.60 -5.58
C PRO A 410 -11.54 18.82 -5.44
N PRO A 411 -11.73 19.85 -6.28
CA PRO A 411 -10.92 21.05 -6.21
C PRO A 411 -10.94 21.51 -4.75
N SER A 412 -9.78 21.93 -4.22
CA SER A 412 -9.69 22.41 -2.83
C SER A 412 -10.83 23.39 -2.49
N GLU A 413 -11.33 24.11 -3.49
CA GLU A 413 -12.56 24.91 -3.50
C GLU A 413 -13.82 24.23 -2.95
N ASP A 414 -14.13 22.96 -3.27
CA ASP A 414 -15.31 22.27 -2.74
C ASP A 414 -15.16 21.97 -1.23
N LEU A 415 -13.94 21.66 -0.80
CA LEU A 415 -13.61 21.47 0.61
C LEU A 415 -13.67 22.81 1.37
N LYS A 416 -13.10 23.88 0.80
CA LYS A 416 -13.18 25.24 1.32
C LYS A 416 -14.64 25.71 1.44
N ALA A 417 -15.44 25.51 0.40
CA ALA A 417 -16.86 25.87 0.36
C ALA A 417 -17.70 25.13 1.41
N SER A 418 -17.24 23.98 1.92
CA SER A 418 -17.95 23.26 2.98
C SER A 418 -17.88 23.97 4.34
N GLY A 419 -16.86 24.82 4.58
CA GLY A 419 -16.63 25.48 5.86
C GLY A 419 -16.33 24.53 7.02
N LEU A 420 -16.05 23.26 6.75
CA LEU A 420 -15.82 22.23 7.77
C LEU A 420 -14.36 22.17 8.25
N MET A 421 -13.45 22.82 7.53
CA MET A 421 -12.02 22.92 7.81
C MET A 421 -11.55 24.34 7.48
N ALA A 422 -10.44 24.75 8.07
CA ALA A 422 -9.79 25.98 7.64
C ALA A 422 -9.26 25.82 6.21
N GLU A 423 -9.23 26.91 5.42
CA GLU A 423 -8.85 26.84 4.00
C GLU A 423 -7.46 26.24 3.79
N TRP A 424 -6.51 26.54 4.68
CA TRP A 424 -5.16 25.98 4.63
C TRP A 424 -5.14 24.46 4.87
N GLU A 425 -6.08 23.91 5.65
CA GLU A 425 -6.23 22.47 5.87
C GLU A 425 -6.80 21.81 4.61
N CYS A 426 -7.69 22.50 3.89
CA CYS A 426 -8.20 22.05 2.59
C CYS A 426 -7.10 22.00 1.54
N ASP A 427 -6.24 23.02 1.48
CA ASP A 427 -5.10 23.06 0.54
C ASP A 427 -4.02 22.04 0.92
N PHE A 428 -3.72 21.90 2.22
CA PHE A 428 -2.87 20.82 2.72
C PHE A 428 -3.45 19.46 2.37
N PHE A 429 -4.76 19.24 2.52
CA PHE A 429 -5.42 17.98 2.17
C PHE A 429 -5.37 17.70 0.66
N ALA A 430 -5.61 18.69 -0.20
CA ALA A 430 -5.47 18.52 -1.63
C ALA A 430 -4.02 18.15 -2.01
N TYR A 431 -3.04 18.89 -1.48
CA TYR A 431 -1.63 18.62 -1.68
C TYR A 431 -1.21 17.25 -1.13
N PHE A 432 -1.72 16.88 0.04
CA PHE A 432 -1.40 15.66 0.74
C PHE A 432 -2.08 14.43 0.13
N ALA A 433 -3.36 14.51 -0.24
CA ALA A 433 -4.07 13.43 -0.92
C ALA A 433 -3.49 13.20 -2.32
N VAL A 434 -3.18 14.28 -3.05
CA VAL A 434 -2.41 14.18 -4.31
C VAL A 434 -1.03 13.60 -4.02
N GLY A 435 -0.29 14.10 -3.04
CA GLY A 435 1.03 13.60 -2.68
C GLY A 435 1.04 12.14 -2.25
N MET A 436 0.04 11.69 -1.50
CA MET A 436 -0.14 10.30 -1.06
C MET A 436 -0.54 9.43 -2.24
N LEU A 437 -1.53 9.82 -3.05
CA LEU A 437 -1.87 9.11 -4.29
C LEU A 437 -0.66 8.99 -5.22
N TRP A 438 0.12 10.07 -5.35
CA TRP A 438 1.35 10.10 -6.13
C TRP A 438 2.51 9.34 -5.51
N SER A 439 2.56 9.16 -4.18
CA SER A 439 3.59 8.44 -3.42
C SER A 439 3.26 6.96 -3.18
N ILE A 440 1.99 6.56 -3.31
CA ILE A 440 1.55 5.17 -3.40
C ILE A 440 1.70 4.67 -4.86
N MET A 441 1.62 5.55 -5.86
CA MET A 441 1.82 5.26 -7.28
C MET A 441 3.27 5.22 -7.85
N PRO A 442 4.37 5.68 -7.20
CA PRO A 442 5.71 5.67 -7.79
C PRO A 442 6.17 4.26 -8.05
N SER A 443 5.97 3.35 -7.10
CA SER A 443 6.26 1.91 -7.23
C SER A 443 5.54 1.28 -8.43
N GLN A 444 4.41 1.86 -8.87
CA GLN A 444 3.53 1.25 -9.87
C GLN A 444 3.69 1.79 -11.30
N ARG A 445 4.09 3.04 -11.49
CA ARG A 445 4.11 3.68 -12.83
C ARG A 445 5.29 4.60 -13.08
N LEU A 446 5.59 5.49 -12.13
CA LEU A 446 6.60 6.53 -12.29
C LEU A 446 8.02 5.98 -12.12
N LEU A 447 8.28 5.27 -11.02
CA LEU A 447 9.63 4.83 -10.66
C LEU A 447 10.19 3.78 -11.63
N PRO A 448 9.43 2.77 -12.09
CA PRO A 448 9.90 1.89 -13.16
C PRO A 448 10.24 2.65 -14.46
N LEU A 449 9.44 3.64 -14.86
CA LEU A 449 9.73 4.48 -16.04
C LEU A 449 10.99 5.33 -15.83
N MET A 450 11.19 5.87 -14.64
CA MET A 450 12.34 6.71 -14.28
C MET A 450 13.63 5.88 -14.18
N VAL A 451 13.61 4.71 -13.55
CA VAL A 451 14.78 3.85 -13.38
C VAL A 451 15.17 3.16 -14.69
N HIS A 452 14.20 2.72 -15.49
CA HIS A 452 14.47 2.03 -16.76
C HIS A 452 15.10 2.94 -17.83
N GLU A 453 14.68 4.20 -17.95
CA GLU A 453 15.24 5.14 -18.94
C GLU A 453 16.66 5.60 -18.55
N VAL A 454 17.00 5.66 -17.26
CA VAL A 454 18.36 6.00 -16.79
C VAL A 454 19.33 4.82 -17.00
N ARG A 455 18.87 3.58 -16.82
CA ARG A 455 19.72 2.38 -16.97
C ARG A 455 19.88 1.88 -18.41
N CYS A 456 18.96 2.21 -19.31
CA CYS A 456 18.98 1.75 -20.69
C CYS A 456 18.91 2.93 -21.67
N PRO A 457 20.04 3.59 -21.98
CA PRO A 457 20.06 4.63 -23.00
C PRO A 457 19.56 4.04 -24.32
N LYS A 458 18.70 4.79 -25.02
CA LYS A 458 18.00 4.40 -26.27
C LYS A 458 18.87 3.76 -27.36
N THR A 459 20.19 3.92 -27.28
CA THR A 459 21.19 3.27 -28.13
C THR A 459 21.30 1.74 -27.94
N GLU A 460 21.00 1.21 -26.75
CA GLU A 460 21.00 -0.24 -26.50
C GLU A 460 19.67 -0.92 -26.88
N MET A 461 18.54 -0.23 -26.71
CA MET A 461 17.21 -0.80 -27.01
C MET A 461 17.03 -1.11 -28.50
N ARG A 462 17.55 -0.25 -29.41
CA ARG A 462 17.56 -0.57 -30.85
C ARG A 462 18.42 -1.80 -31.14
N LYS A 463 19.57 -1.97 -30.50
CA LYS A 463 20.44 -3.13 -30.76
C LYS A 463 19.88 -4.45 -30.21
N ARG A 464 19.13 -4.43 -29.10
CA ARG A 464 18.48 -5.64 -28.54
C ARG A 464 17.22 -6.06 -29.30
N TRP A 465 16.36 -5.12 -29.69
CA TRP A 465 15.15 -5.46 -30.47
C TRP A 465 15.49 -5.98 -31.88
N PHE A 466 16.51 -5.43 -32.54
CA PHE A 466 16.96 -5.93 -33.85
C PHE A 466 17.71 -7.27 -33.77
N ARG A 467 18.20 -7.70 -32.60
CA ARG A 467 18.79 -9.05 -32.43
C ARG A 467 17.75 -10.14 -32.16
N VAL A 468 16.66 -9.82 -31.47
CA VAL A 468 15.63 -10.81 -31.13
C VAL A 468 14.69 -11.10 -32.31
N GLN A 469 14.52 -10.16 -33.25
CA GLN A 469 13.77 -10.42 -34.49
C GLN A 469 14.58 -11.14 -35.59
N GLY A 470 15.86 -11.45 -35.37
CA GLY A 470 16.73 -12.14 -36.32
C GLY A 470 16.68 -13.68 -36.26
N LEU A 471 15.93 -14.27 -35.34
CA LEU A 471 15.80 -15.73 -35.21
C LEU A 471 14.38 -16.18 -35.56
N GLY A 472 14.17 -16.30 -36.87
CA GLY A 472 13.44 -17.37 -37.54
C GLY A 472 12.08 -17.81 -37.00
N PHE A 473 11.02 -17.32 -37.62
CA PHE A 473 9.91 -18.19 -38.04
C PHE A 473 9.66 -17.96 -39.53
N GLY A 474 9.97 -18.97 -40.33
CA GLY A 474 9.69 -19.00 -41.76
C GLY A 474 8.18 -18.94 -42.00
N LYS A 475 7.76 -18.09 -42.93
CA LYS A 475 6.44 -18.19 -43.56
C LYS A 475 6.56 -19.02 -44.84
N PRO A 476 5.61 -19.94 -45.11
CA PRO A 476 5.58 -20.65 -46.37
C PRO A 476 4.97 -19.79 -47.49
N PHE A 477 5.54 -20.02 -48.66
CA PHE A 477 5.14 -19.78 -50.04
C PHE A 477 3.73 -19.26 -50.41
N GLY A 478 3.77 -18.44 -51.47
CA GLY A 478 2.73 -18.23 -52.49
C GLY A 478 2.20 -16.80 -52.50
N GLY A 479 2.35 -15.95 -53.51
CA GLY A 479 2.81 -16.09 -54.90
C GLY A 479 2.09 -14.97 -55.68
N GLY A 480 2.84 -14.09 -56.36
CA GLY A 480 2.22 -13.03 -57.17
C GLY A 480 3.21 -11.94 -57.57
N ARG A 481 3.69 -12.04 -58.82
CA ARG A 481 4.60 -11.07 -59.46
C ARG A 481 3.90 -9.72 -59.69
N GLY A 482 4.66 -8.64 -59.59
CA GLY A 482 4.26 -7.31 -60.03
C GLY A 482 5.38 -6.30 -59.80
N GLU A 483 6.15 -6.06 -60.85
CA GLU A 483 7.24 -5.08 -60.93
C GLU A 483 6.74 -3.64 -60.70
N GLY A 484 7.57 -2.81 -60.06
CA GLY A 484 7.28 -1.38 -59.92
C GLY A 484 8.33 -0.65 -59.10
N ARG A 485 9.45 -0.29 -59.73
CA ARG A 485 10.43 0.66 -59.18
C ARG A 485 9.79 2.04 -59.05
N GLY A 486 9.90 2.66 -57.87
CA GLY A 486 9.54 4.06 -57.64
C GLY A 486 10.37 4.66 -56.52
N ASN A 487 11.47 5.33 -56.87
CA ASN A 487 12.15 6.28 -56.00
C ASN A 487 11.26 7.52 -55.84
N ILE A 488 10.82 7.86 -54.62
CA ILE A 488 10.36 9.24 -54.32
C ILE A 488 10.85 9.67 -52.94
N LEU A 489 11.65 10.75 -52.98
CA LEU A 489 12.00 11.66 -51.88
C LEU A 489 10.75 12.28 -51.24
N LEU A 490 10.75 12.45 -49.91
CA LEU A 490 9.99 13.50 -49.22
C LEU A 490 10.86 14.14 -48.13
N ARG A 491 11.67 15.14 -48.52
CA ARG A 491 11.57 16.57 -48.16
C ARG A 491 10.63 16.89 -46.98
N ALA A 492 11.25 17.52 -45.98
CA ALA A 492 10.59 18.34 -44.98
C ALA A 492 9.89 19.54 -45.64
N SER A 493 8.66 19.83 -45.22
CA SER A 493 8.03 21.14 -45.39
C SER A 493 7.29 21.54 -44.12
N THR A 494 7.51 22.79 -43.77
CA THR A 494 6.90 23.59 -42.72
C THR A 494 5.38 23.76 -42.87
N SER A 495 4.72 23.82 -41.70
CA SER A 495 3.39 24.34 -41.29
C SER A 495 2.51 25.12 -42.30
N PRO A 496 1.17 25.15 -42.11
CA PRO A 496 0.60 26.23 -41.29
C PRO A 496 -0.63 25.86 -40.40
N THR A 497 -0.70 26.57 -39.26
CA THR A 497 -1.90 27.11 -38.56
C THR A 497 -3.10 26.22 -38.23
N ILE A 498 -3.31 26.01 -36.93
CA ILE A 498 -4.65 26.03 -36.32
C ILE A 498 -4.61 26.96 -35.12
N ASP A 499 -5.41 28.03 -35.21
CA ASP A 499 -5.82 28.92 -34.12
C ASP A 499 -6.60 28.12 -33.07
N THR A 500 -6.20 28.22 -31.80
CA THR A 500 -7.13 28.06 -30.69
C THR A 500 -6.64 28.93 -29.55
N THR A 501 -7.30 30.07 -29.43
CA THR A 501 -7.17 31.06 -28.36
C THR A 501 -7.50 30.39 -27.02
N ILE A 502 -6.50 30.13 -26.18
CA ILE A 502 -6.70 29.88 -24.74
C ILE A 502 -6.00 31.02 -24.02
N SER A 503 -6.81 31.81 -23.33
CA SER A 503 -6.40 33.04 -22.65
C SER A 503 -5.38 32.75 -21.55
N LEU A 504 -4.19 33.35 -21.69
CA LEU A 504 -3.21 33.53 -20.63
C LEU A 504 -3.73 34.55 -19.62
N ARG A 505 -4.16 34.07 -18.44
CA ARG A 505 -4.16 34.85 -17.20
C ARG A 505 -3.40 34.06 -16.14
N PHE A 506 -2.08 34.15 -16.17
CA PHE A 506 -1.23 33.61 -15.09
C PHE A 506 0.09 34.39 -14.93
N GLN A 507 0.03 35.71 -15.09
CA GLN A 507 1.20 36.59 -14.87
C GLN A 507 0.95 37.78 -13.93
N GLU A 508 -0.22 37.91 -13.30
CA GLU A 508 -0.53 39.01 -12.38
C GLU A 508 -0.59 38.59 -10.89
N HIS A 509 -0.07 37.41 -10.52
CA HIS A 509 -0.05 36.95 -9.11
C HIS A 509 1.35 36.70 -8.52
N LEU A 510 2.40 37.19 -9.18
CA LEU A 510 3.79 37.09 -8.69
C LEU A 510 4.37 38.44 -8.23
N GLN A 511 3.54 39.43 -7.90
CA GLN A 511 3.99 40.71 -7.32
C GLN A 511 3.33 41.04 -5.97
N SER A 512 2.69 40.08 -5.30
CA SER A 512 2.22 40.26 -3.93
C SER A 512 2.37 38.98 -3.11
N PHE A 513 3.62 38.56 -2.87
CA PHE A 513 4.01 37.72 -1.73
C PHE A 513 5.45 38.06 -1.32
#